data_AF-A0A6N6SVW3-F1
#
_entry.id   AF-A0A6N6SVW3-F1
#
_cell.length_a   1.000
_cell.length_b   1.000
_cell.length_c   1.000
_cell.angle_alpha   90.00
_cell.angle_beta   90.00
_cell.angle_gamma   90.00
#
_symmetry.space_group_name_H-M   'P 1'
#
loop_
_entity.id
_entity.type
_entity.pdbx_description
1 polymer ?
#
loop_
_entity_poly.entity_id
_entity_poly.type
_entity_poly.pdbx_seq_one_letter_code
_entity_poly.pdbx_strand_id
1 'polypeptide(L)' 'MDWRRLQIGGCVALSLLFSGLFYFRYWRWRDCIAQAQPSCLTPGGENLTTGGMIWVLPAMIFAAAALKLALRR' A
#
# COMPACT_ATOMS: atom_id res chain seq x y z
N MET A 1 6.39 -4.55 -28.94
CA MET A 1 5.89 -4.49 -27.54
C MET A 1 6.87 -3.64 -26.77
N ASP A 2 6.49 -2.41 -26.40
CA ASP A 2 7.42 -1.45 -25.78
C ASP A 2 7.78 -1.89 -24.36
N TRP A 3 9.02 -2.32 -24.15
CA TRP A 3 9.54 -2.77 -22.86
C TRP A 3 9.30 -1.75 -21.73
N ARG A 4 9.41 -0.44 -22.04
CA ARG A 4 9.08 0.64 -21.08
C ARG A 4 7.61 0.63 -20.65
N ARG A 5 6.66 0.35 -21.56
CA ARG A 5 5.23 0.31 -21.22
C ARG A 5 4.93 -0.87 -20.29
N LEU A 6 5.59 -2.01 -20.49
CA LEU A 6 5.48 -3.17 -19.59
C LEU A 6 6.03 -2.84 -18.19
N GLN A 7 7.18 -2.17 -18.11
CA GLN A 7 7.75 -1.76 -16.82
C GLN A 7 6.85 -0.79 -16.06
N ILE A 8 6.33 0.25 -16.73
CA ILE A 8 5.40 1.20 -16.12
C ILE A 8 4.14 0.49 -15.64
N GLY A 9 3.54 -0.35 -16.48
CA GLY A 9 2.35 -1.14 -16.14
C GLY A 9 2.60 -2.04 -14.92
N GLY A 10 3.74 -2.72 -14.87
CA GLY A 10 4.14 -3.55 -13.73
C GLY A 10 4.29 -2.76 -12.43
N CYS A 11 4.96 -1.60 -12.45
CA CYS A 11 5.10 -0.74 -11.28
C CYS A 11 3.75 -0.18 -10.80
N VAL A 12 2.86 0.21 -11.72
CA VAL A 12 1.52 0.68 -11.36
C VAL A 12 0.70 -0.44 -10.72
N ALA A 13 0.72 -1.65 -11.29
CA ALA A 13 0.00 -2.79 -10.73
C ALA A 13 0.48 -3.14 -9.31
N LEU A 14 1.80 -3.16 -9.08
CA LEU A 14 2.37 -3.40 -7.76
C LEU A 14 2.00 -2.28 -6.77
N SER A 15 2.06 -1.02 -7.20
CA SER A 15 1.66 0.10 -6.35
C SER A 15 0.20 0.00 -5.91
N LEU A 16 -0.72 -0.35 -6.83
CA LEU A 16 -2.12 -0.56 -6.52
C LEU A 16 -2.34 -1.76 -5.58
N LEU A 17 -1.61 -2.87 -5.78
CA LEU A 17 -1.67 -4.04 -4.91
C LEU A 17 -1.29 -3.68 -3.47
N PHE A 18 -0.14 -3.03 -3.27
CA PHE A 18 0.31 -2.66 -1.93
C PHE A 18 -0.55 -1.56 -1.30
N SER A 19 -1.08 -0.63 -2.11
CA SER A 19 -2.06 0.36 -1.63
C SER A 19 -3.35 -0.30 -1.16
N GLY A 20 -3.81 -1.34 -1.85
CA GLY A 20 -4.96 -2.15 -1.44
C GLY A 20 -4.72 -2.87 -0.10
N LEU A 21 -3.54 -3.50 0.06
CA LEU A 21 -3.15 -4.12 1.34
C LEU A 21 -3.09 -3.10 2.48
N PHE A 22 -2.50 -1.94 2.24
CA PHE A 22 -2.51 -0.82 3.19
C PHE A 22 -3.93 -0.39 3.54
N TYR A 23 -4.82 -0.31 2.55
CA TYR A 23 -6.21 0.08 2.76
C TYR A 23 -6.94 -0.90 3.68
N PHE A 24 -6.94 -2.19 3.34
CA PHE A 24 -7.67 -3.20 4.10
C PHE A 24 -7.10 -3.43 5.50
N ARG A 25 -5.77 -3.33 5.65
CA ARG A 25 -5.09 -3.69 6.91
C ARG A 25 -4.88 -2.52 7.85
N TYR A 26 -4.81 -1.28 7.34
CA TYR A 26 -4.59 -0.08 8.14
C TYR A 26 -5.69 0.96 7.92
N TRP A 27 -5.82 1.49 6.70
CA TRP A 27 -6.63 2.69 6.46
C TRP A 27 -8.11 2.51 6.77
N ARG A 28 -8.68 1.33 6.47
CA ARG A 28 -10.08 0.99 6.76
C ARG A 28 -10.41 1.09 8.24
N TRP A 29 -9.42 0.86 9.10
CA TRP A 29 -9.53 0.80 10.55
C TRP A 29 -8.85 1.99 11.25
N ARG A 30 -8.44 3.01 10.48
CA ARG A 30 -7.68 4.17 11.00
C ARG A 30 -8.34 4.83 12.21
N ASP A 31 -9.67 4.90 12.23
CA ASP A 31 -10.41 5.58 13.30
C ASP A 31 -10.40 4.72 14.58
N CYS A 32 -10.52 3.40 14.45
CA CYS A 32 -10.37 2.47 15.57
C CYS A 32 -8.93 2.44 16.10
N ILE A 33 -7.93 2.48 15.21
CA ILE A 33 -6.51 2.60 15.57
C ILE A 33 -6.25 3.91 16.32
N ALA A 34 -6.85 5.01 15.87
CA ALA A 34 -6.68 6.33 16.49
C ALA A 34 -7.36 6.43 17.87
N GLN A 35 -8.51 5.77 18.06
CA GLN A 35 -9.28 5.82 19.31
C GLN A 35 -8.84 4.79 20.34
N ALA A 36 -8.42 3.59 19.90
CA ALA A 36 -8.22 2.43 20.76
C ALA A 36 -6.83 1.80 20.61
N GLN A 37 -5.78 2.57 20.32
CA GLN A 37 -4.39 2.09 20.36
C GLN A 37 -4.15 1.07 21.49
N PRO A 38 -3.31 0.02 21.37
CA PRO A 38 -3.15 -1.01 20.31
C PRO A 38 -4.24 -2.11 20.40
N SER A 39 -5.32 -1.84 21.13
CA SER A 39 -6.44 -2.74 21.41
C SER A 39 -7.43 -2.88 20.25
N CYS A 40 -7.18 -2.22 19.13
CA CYS A 40 -7.97 -2.38 17.91
C CYS A 40 -7.68 -3.75 17.27
N LEU A 41 -8.43 -4.75 17.73
CA LEU A 41 -8.40 -6.12 17.22
C LEU A 41 -9.43 -6.27 16.09
N THR A 42 -9.10 -7.03 15.05
CA THR A 42 -10.16 -7.58 14.17
C THR A 42 -11.13 -8.43 15.00
N PRO A 43 -12.35 -8.73 14.51
CA PRO A 43 -13.24 -9.70 15.16
C PRO A 43 -12.58 -11.08 15.42
N GLY A 44 -11.50 -11.40 14.70
CA GLY A 44 -10.67 -12.59 14.90
C GLY A 44 -9.48 -12.41 15.86
N GLY A 45 -9.33 -11.26 16.53
CA GLY A 45 -8.28 -11.03 17.52
C GLY A 45 -6.91 -10.61 16.94
N GLU A 46 -6.81 -10.27 15.66
CA GLU A 46 -5.53 -9.87 15.06
C GLU A 46 -5.24 -8.39 15.26
N ASN A 47 -4.00 -8.06 15.63
CA ASN A 47 -3.54 -6.69 15.76
C ASN A 47 -3.38 -6.03 14.38
N LEU A 48 -4.26 -5.08 14.08
CA LEU A 48 -4.28 -4.34 12.80
C LEU A 48 -3.17 -3.28 12.71
N THR A 49 -2.67 -2.82 13.84
CA THR A 49 -1.80 -1.64 13.97
C THR A 49 -0.38 -1.89 13.47
N THR A 50 0.19 -3.05 13.79
CA THR A 50 1.62 -3.32 13.53
C THR A 50 1.87 -3.83 12.10
N GLY A 51 0.91 -4.55 11.51
CA GLY A 51 1.07 -5.17 10.19
C GLY A 51 0.56 -4.34 9.01
N GLY A 52 -0.23 -3.28 9.26
CA GLY A 52 -0.89 -2.55 8.19
C GLY A 52 -0.07 -1.40 7.59
N MET A 53 0.70 -0.68 8.41
CA MET A 53 1.51 0.46 7.96
C MET A 53 2.68 0.06 7.06
N ILE A 54 3.20 -1.17 7.19
CA ILE A 54 4.36 -1.63 6.41
C ILE A 54 4.10 -1.63 4.90
N TRP A 55 2.85 -1.74 4.47
CA TRP A 55 2.47 -1.80 3.06
C TRP A 55 2.48 -0.43 2.36
N VAL A 56 2.45 0.68 3.11
CA VAL A 56 2.52 2.02 2.51
C VAL A 56 3.88 2.28 1.85
N LEU A 57 4.95 1.75 2.44
CA LEU A 57 6.31 1.95 1.95
C LEU A 57 6.53 1.35 0.56
N PRO A 58 6.27 0.05 0.30
CA PRO A 58 6.40 -0.51 -1.04
C PRO A 58 5.41 0.14 -2.01
N ALA A 59 4.18 0.47 -1.60
CA ALA A 59 3.20 1.17 -2.45
C ALA A 59 3.76 2.50 -3.00
N MET A 60 4.38 3.30 -2.13
CA MET A 60 5.00 4.57 -2.47
C MET A 60 6.25 4.40 -3.35
N ILE A 61 7.09 3.38 -3.07
CA ILE A 61 8.28 3.08 -3.88
C ILE A 61 7.88 2.75 -5.32
N PHE A 62 6.91 1.86 -5.51
CA PHE A 62 6.45 1.48 -6.84
C PHE A 62 5.73 2.63 -7.56
N ALA A 63 4.96 3.46 -6.85
CA ALA A 63 4.37 4.67 -7.41
C ALA A 63 5.44 5.66 -7.91
N ALA A 64 6.45 5.93 -7.08
CA ALA A 64 7.56 6.82 -7.43
C ALA A 64 8.40 6.28 -8.60
N ALA A 65 8.61 4.97 -8.66
CA ALA A 65 9.30 4.32 -9.77
C ALA A 65 8.51 4.48 -11.08
N ALA A 66 7.20 4.19 -11.08
CA ALA A 66 6.33 4.37 -12.23
C ALA A 66 6.35 5.83 -12.72
N LEU A 67 6.27 6.79 -11.79
CA LEU A 67 6.30 8.22 -12.10
C LEU A 67 7.64 8.62 -12.73
N LYS A 68 8.78 8.21 -12.16
CA LYS A 68 10.11 8.47 -12.74
C LYS A 68 10.25 7.88 -14.14
N LEU A 69 9.79 6.65 -14.35
CA LEU A 69 9.82 5.98 -15.65
C LEU A 69 8.96 6.69 -16.71
N ALA A 70 7.80 7.23 -16.30
CA ALA A 70 6.90 7.99 -17.15
C ALA A 70 7.42 9.41 -17.47
N LEU A 71 8.12 10.05 -16.52
CA LEU A 71 8.68 11.39 -16.66
C LEU A 71 9.99 11.44 -17.44
N ARG A 72 10.77 10.35 -17.46
CA ARG A 72 12.02 10.23 -18.25
C ARG A 72 11.75 10.08 -19.75
N ARG A 73 10.81 10.86 -20.31
CA ARG A 73 10.36 10.72 -21.71
C ARG A 73 11.51 10.65 -22.68
#